data_AF-A0A166QGL9-F1
#
_entry.id   AF-A0A166QGL9-F1
#
_cell.length_a   1.000
_cell.length_b   1.000
_cell.length_c   1.000
_cell.angle_alpha   90.00
_cell.angle_beta   90.00
_cell.angle_gamma   90.00
#
_symmetry.space_group_name_H-M   'P 1'
#
loop_
_entity.id
_entity.type
_entity.pdbx_description
1 polymer ?
#
loop_
_entity_poly.entity_id
_entity_poly.type
_entity_poly.pdbx_seq_one_letter_code
_entity_poly.pdbx_strand_id
1 'polypeptide(L)'
;MNFSEYFATNDGSLPEVEVTYSDSSLVPQAFQYLFDHGAKNVTVDGGYLWIKASQSGKPFSGPQDALLVSSGAAEGFHVVLSGLYGTRGQIPDLGVFVFTNSLTLDYRMGAQWGQDQIYSLLVLLRQLRDLGGAVSTPWWGAEGEHDFLAALESPEQFIHT
;
A
#
# COMPACT_ATOMS: atom_id res chain seq x y z
N MET A 1 -17.72 -13.18 8.40
CA MET A 1 -17.60 -12.60 7.05
C MET A 1 -16.56 -13.45 6.32
N ASN A 2 -16.69 -13.73 5.01
CA ASN A 2 -15.57 -14.31 4.27
C ASN A 2 -14.56 -13.19 4.04
N PHE A 3 -13.27 -13.43 4.27
CA PHE A 3 -12.22 -12.41 4.14
C PHE A 3 -12.21 -11.74 2.76
N SER A 4 -12.56 -12.47 1.70
CA SER A 4 -12.66 -11.90 0.34
C SER A 4 -13.74 -10.82 0.20
N GLU A 5 -14.73 -10.77 1.10
CA GLU A 5 -15.81 -9.78 1.04
C GLU A 5 -15.30 -8.35 1.27
N TYR A 6 -14.18 -8.16 1.97
CA TYR A 6 -13.49 -6.86 2.13
C TYR A 6 -12.93 -6.30 0.80
N PHE A 7 -12.95 -7.10 -0.26
CA PHE A 7 -12.41 -6.74 -1.58
C PHE A 7 -13.45 -6.79 -2.70
N ALA A 8 -14.59 -7.47 -2.49
CA ALA A 8 -15.46 -7.92 -3.56
C ALA A 8 -16.44 -6.85 -4.09
N THR A 9 -17.13 -6.15 -3.19
CA THR A 9 -18.23 -5.25 -3.58
C THR A 9 -17.72 -3.83 -3.76
N ASN A 10 -17.64 -3.38 -5.02
CA ASN A 10 -17.30 -1.99 -5.30
C ASN A 10 -18.48 -1.07 -4.96
N ASP A 11 -18.43 -0.48 -3.78
CA ASP A 11 -19.38 0.53 -3.29
C ASP A 11 -18.89 1.97 -3.51
N GLY A 12 -17.78 2.14 -4.24
CA GLY A 12 -17.14 3.43 -4.49
C GLY A 12 -16.18 3.89 -3.39
N SER A 13 -16.06 3.15 -2.28
CA SER A 13 -15.04 3.42 -1.27
C SER A 13 -13.65 2.95 -1.72
N LEU A 14 -12.63 3.47 -1.04
CA LEU A 14 -11.23 3.08 -1.19
C LEU A 14 -10.73 2.67 0.19
N PRO A 15 -10.92 1.41 0.60
CA PRO A 15 -10.43 0.96 1.89
C PRO A 15 -8.92 1.09 1.98
N GLU A 16 -8.44 1.39 3.17
CA GLU A 16 -7.03 1.70 3.43
C GLU A 16 -6.37 0.62 4.31
N VAL A 17 -5.16 0.25 3.92
CA VAL A 17 -4.22 -0.53 4.73
C VAL A 17 -3.04 0.38 5.07
N GLU A 18 -2.80 0.59 6.35
CA GLU A 18 -1.70 1.44 6.81
C GLU A 18 -0.50 0.57 7.19
N VAL A 19 0.70 1.04 6.85
CA VAL A 19 1.97 0.48 7.30
C VAL A 19 2.78 1.58 7.97
N THR A 20 2.85 1.56 9.30
CA THR A 20 3.52 2.58 10.10
C THR A 20 4.88 2.10 10.57
N TYR A 21 5.89 2.96 10.46
CA TYR A 21 7.26 2.69 10.88
C TYR A 21 7.61 3.55 12.10
N SER A 22 8.28 2.94 13.08
CA SER A 22 8.83 3.67 14.23
C SER A 22 10.04 4.53 13.86
N ASP A 23 10.73 4.15 12.78
CA ASP A 23 11.84 4.88 12.18
C ASP A 23 11.45 5.34 10.76
N SER A 24 11.37 6.67 10.56
CA SER A 24 11.01 7.26 9.26
C SER A 24 12.00 6.93 8.14
N SER A 25 13.24 6.55 8.47
CA SER A 25 14.24 6.15 7.47
C SER A 25 13.88 4.84 6.75
N LEU A 26 12.93 4.06 7.27
CA LEU A 26 12.43 2.82 6.66
C LEU A 26 11.37 3.08 5.59
N VAL A 27 10.67 4.23 5.61
CA VAL A 27 9.63 4.55 4.62
C VAL A 27 10.16 4.54 3.18
N PRO A 28 11.31 5.17 2.86
CA PRO A 28 11.87 5.10 1.51
C PRO A 28 12.24 3.68 1.09
N GLN A 29 12.74 2.85 2.01
CA GLN A 29 13.08 1.46 1.72
C GLN A 29 11.81 0.65 1.41
N ALA A 30 10.76 0.82 2.20
CA ALA A 30 9.47 0.18 2.00
C ALA A 30 8.79 0.62 0.70
N PHE A 31 8.87 1.90 0.35
CA PHE A 31 8.32 2.40 -0.90
C PHE A 31 9.11 1.89 -2.11
N GLN A 32 10.45 1.89 -2.03
CA GLN A 32 11.33 1.31 -3.04
C GLN A 32 11.03 -0.17 -3.26
N TYR A 33 10.74 -0.92 -2.19
CA TYR A 33 10.38 -2.34 -2.27
C TYR A 33 9.22 -2.61 -3.22
N LEU A 34 8.21 -1.73 -3.29
CA LEU A 34 7.09 -1.85 -4.23
C LEU A 34 7.58 -1.80 -5.70
N PHE A 35 8.51 -0.90 -6.01
CA PHE A 35 9.09 -0.75 -7.34
C PHE A 35 10.00 -1.92 -7.71
N ASP A 36 10.73 -2.46 -6.74
CA ASP A 36 11.55 -3.66 -6.93
C ASP A 36 10.68 -4.90 -7.27
N HIS A 37 9.39 -4.86 -6.89
CA HIS A 37 8.37 -5.87 -7.21
C HIS A 37 7.54 -5.51 -8.45
N GLY A 38 8.07 -4.63 -9.31
CA GLY A 38 7.53 -4.35 -10.64
C GLY A 38 6.53 -3.19 -10.71
N ALA A 39 6.26 -2.51 -9.59
CA ALA A 39 5.34 -1.39 -9.57
C ALA A 39 5.77 -0.27 -10.54
N LYS A 40 4.78 0.33 -11.20
CA LYS A 40 4.91 1.47 -12.09
C LYS A 40 3.88 2.52 -11.74
N ASN A 41 4.31 3.78 -11.68
CA ASN A 41 3.40 4.90 -11.49
C ASN A 41 2.50 5.06 -12.73
N VAL A 42 1.19 5.00 -12.51
CA VAL A 42 0.13 5.21 -13.51
C VAL A 42 -0.87 6.29 -13.09
N THR A 43 -0.50 7.12 -12.11
CA THR A 43 -1.30 8.28 -11.70
C THR A 43 -1.70 9.13 -12.91
N VAL A 44 -3.00 9.34 -13.11
CA VAL A 44 -3.53 10.22 -14.16
C VAL A 44 -2.95 11.62 -13.97
N ASP A 45 -2.48 12.24 -15.05
CA ASP A 45 -1.77 13.53 -15.07
C ASP A 45 -0.45 13.59 -14.27
N GLY A 46 0.02 12.44 -13.76
CA GLY A 46 1.25 12.29 -13.02
C GLY A 46 1.10 12.57 -11.51
N GLY A 47 2.03 12.02 -10.73
CA GLY A 47 2.15 12.33 -9.30
C GLY A 47 2.96 13.61 -9.09
N TYR A 48 2.69 14.32 -7.99
CA TYR A 48 3.44 15.52 -7.61
C TYR A 48 3.73 15.52 -6.11
N LEU A 49 4.83 16.15 -5.74
CA LEU A 49 5.20 16.43 -4.35
C LEU A 49 5.33 17.93 -4.15
N TRP A 50 4.92 18.42 -2.98
CA TRP A 50 5.17 19.80 -2.60
C TRP A 50 6.52 19.93 -1.88
N ILE A 51 7.46 20.67 -2.44
CA ILE A 51 8.78 20.91 -1.83
C ILE A 51 8.70 22.14 -0.93
N LYS A 52 8.95 21.94 0.37
CA LYS A 52 8.76 22.99 1.38
C LYS A 52 9.75 24.14 1.24
N ALA A 53 11.00 23.85 0.88
CA ALA A 53 12.03 24.88 0.76
C ALA A 53 11.74 25.89 -0.36
N SER A 54 11.25 25.41 -1.51
CA SER A 54 10.93 26.25 -2.67
C SER A 54 9.46 26.67 -2.73
N GLN A 55 8.60 26.11 -1.87
CA GLN A 55 7.15 26.32 -1.89
C GLN A 55 6.57 26.07 -3.28
N SER A 56 6.94 24.92 -3.88
CA SER A 56 6.54 24.59 -5.25
C SER A 56 6.35 23.10 -5.47
N GLY A 57 5.53 22.78 -6.47
CA GLY A 57 5.32 21.41 -6.93
C GLY A 57 6.53 20.89 -7.72
N LYS A 58 6.96 19.68 -7.38
CA LYS A 58 7.92 18.87 -8.15
C LYS A 58 7.18 17.63 -8.69
N PRO A 59 7.26 17.34 -10.00
CA PRO A 59 6.75 16.07 -10.53
C PRO A 59 7.40 14.87 -9.83
N PHE A 60 6.58 13.86 -9.54
CA PHE A 60 7.06 12.57 -9.05
C PHE A 60 7.98 11.94 -10.10
N SER A 61 9.17 11.58 -9.66
CA SER A 61 10.26 11.10 -10.53
C SER A 61 10.68 9.67 -10.23
N GLY A 62 10.17 9.07 -9.16
CA GLY A 62 10.47 7.69 -8.78
C GLY A 62 10.51 7.47 -7.27
N PRO A 63 10.75 6.22 -6.83
CA PRO A 63 10.71 5.81 -5.43
C PRO A 63 11.65 6.61 -4.51
N GLN A 64 12.77 7.12 -5.04
CA GLN A 64 13.71 7.97 -4.30
C GLN A 64 13.07 9.24 -3.73
N ASP A 65 11.95 9.70 -4.28
CA ASP A 65 11.26 10.89 -3.79
C ASP A 65 10.66 10.69 -2.40
N ALA A 66 10.45 9.45 -1.95
CA ALA A 66 10.07 9.15 -0.57
C ALA A 66 11.11 9.65 0.46
N LEU A 67 12.40 9.75 0.08
CA LEU A 67 13.44 10.32 0.95
C LEU A 67 13.17 11.80 1.29
N LEU A 68 12.57 12.54 0.36
CA LEU A 68 12.24 13.95 0.59
C LEU A 68 11.14 14.08 1.64
N VAL A 69 10.20 13.14 1.67
CA VAL A 69 9.11 13.12 2.66
C VAL A 69 9.65 12.70 4.02
N SER A 70 10.39 11.60 4.10
CA SER A 70 10.90 11.07 5.38
C SER A 70 11.93 12.01 6.04
N SER A 71 12.69 12.78 5.25
CA SER A 71 13.59 13.81 5.74
C SER A 71 12.89 15.13 6.10
N GLY A 72 11.57 15.23 5.86
CA GLY A 72 10.77 16.42 6.09
C GLY A 72 10.92 17.54 5.04
N ALA A 73 11.67 17.33 3.96
CA ALA A 73 11.91 18.30 2.89
C ALA A 73 10.69 18.51 1.96
N ALA A 74 9.82 17.50 1.85
CA ALA A 74 8.56 17.54 1.11
C ALA A 74 7.35 17.24 2.01
N GLU A 75 6.16 17.60 1.53
CA GLU A 75 4.90 17.08 2.08
C GLU A 75 4.64 15.66 1.59
N GLY A 76 3.72 14.95 2.27
CA GLY A 76 3.29 13.64 1.82
C GLY A 76 2.65 13.72 0.42
N PHE A 77 2.78 12.64 -0.33
CA PHE A 77 2.26 12.56 -1.70
C PHE A 77 1.50 11.26 -1.93
N HIS A 78 0.74 11.23 -3.01
CA HIS A 78 -0.03 10.08 -3.44
C HIS A 78 0.31 9.72 -4.88
N VAL A 79 0.45 8.43 -5.15
CA VAL A 79 0.56 7.88 -6.51
C VAL A 79 -0.25 6.60 -6.66
N VAL A 80 -0.76 6.33 -7.84
CA VAL A 80 -1.34 5.03 -8.20
C VAL A 80 -0.25 4.17 -8.81
N LEU A 81 -0.04 2.99 -8.23
CA LEU A 81 0.93 2.00 -8.68
C LEU A 81 0.21 0.81 -9.33
N SER A 82 0.64 0.44 -10.53
CA SER A 82 0.19 -0.76 -11.25
C SER A 82 1.36 -1.72 -11.49
N GLY A 83 1.05 -2.94 -11.91
CA GLY A 83 2.07 -3.92 -12.30
C GLY A 83 2.86 -4.51 -11.13
N LEU A 84 2.37 -4.34 -9.90
CA LEU A 84 2.94 -4.96 -8.72
C LEU A 84 2.69 -6.47 -8.76
N TYR A 85 3.75 -7.27 -8.72
CA TYR A 85 3.65 -8.72 -8.70
C TYR A 85 3.89 -9.26 -7.29
N GLY A 86 2.92 -10.00 -6.77
CA GLY A 86 3.16 -10.86 -5.61
C GLY A 86 3.44 -12.29 -6.03
N THR A 87 3.40 -13.18 -5.04
CA THR A 87 3.82 -14.58 -5.19
C THR A 87 2.90 -15.44 -6.04
N ARG A 88 1.61 -15.10 -6.15
CA ARG A 88 0.61 -15.88 -6.92
C ARG A 88 0.02 -15.14 -8.10
N GLY A 89 0.19 -13.83 -8.18
CA GLY A 89 -0.32 -13.06 -9.29
C GLY A 89 -0.01 -11.58 -9.19
N GLN A 90 -0.46 -10.84 -10.20
CA GLN A 90 -0.41 -9.39 -10.21
C GLN A 90 -1.45 -8.85 -9.24
N ILE A 91 -1.02 -8.00 -8.31
CA ILE A 91 -1.89 -7.27 -7.40
C ILE A 91 -2.59 -6.17 -8.21
N PRO A 92 -3.92 -5.99 -8.09
CA PRO A 92 -4.62 -4.86 -8.69
C PRO A 92 -4.01 -3.52 -8.27
N ASP A 93 -4.26 -2.49 -9.08
CA ASP A 93 -3.68 -1.17 -8.84
C ASP A 93 -3.97 -0.67 -7.41
N LEU A 94 -2.92 -0.15 -6.78
CA LEU A 94 -2.97 0.39 -5.42
C LEU A 94 -2.71 1.90 -5.47
N GLY A 95 -3.54 2.70 -4.81
CA GLY A 95 -3.14 4.04 -4.39
C GLY A 95 -2.14 3.91 -3.25
N VAL A 96 -1.07 4.70 -3.29
CA VAL A 96 -0.03 4.69 -2.27
C VAL A 96 0.24 6.11 -1.82
N PHE A 97 -0.18 6.42 -0.60
CA PHE A 97 0.22 7.62 0.11
C PHE A 97 1.54 7.36 0.82
N VAL A 98 2.47 8.30 0.67
CA VAL A 98 3.76 8.30 1.36
C VAL A 98 3.77 9.46 2.34
N PHE A 99 3.86 9.14 3.62
CA PHE A 99 4.00 10.10 4.72
C PHE A 99 5.37 9.99 5.38
N THR A 100 5.66 10.86 6.35
CA THR A 100 6.97 10.88 7.02
C THR A 100 7.33 9.53 7.65
N ASN A 101 6.36 8.85 8.26
CA ASN A 101 6.57 7.62 9.03
C ASN A 101 5.61 6.49 8.63
N SER A 102 4.89 6.61 7.51
CA SER A 102 3.96 5.56 7.08
C SER A 102 3.78 5.52 5.57
N LEU A 103 3.33 4.36 5.11
CA LEU A 103 2.69 4.17 3.80
C LEU A 103 1.22 3.83 4.04
N THR A 104 0.31 4.46 3.31
CA THR A 104 -1.10 4.02 3.27
C THR A 104 -1.38 3.49 1.87
N LEU A 105 -1.81 2.24 1.80
CA LEU A 105 -2.21 1.57 0.57
C LEU A 105 -3.73 1.60 0.50
N ASP A 106 -4.27 2.33 -0.46
CA ASP A 106 -5.69 2.24 -0.79
C ASP A 106 -5.90 1.34 -2.00
N TYR A 107 -7.10 0.77 -2.11
CA TYR A 107 -7.44 -0.05 -3.25
C TYR A 107 -8.89 0.12 -3.66
N ARG A 108 -9.13 -0.07 -4.96
CA ARG A 108 -10.49 -0.19 -5.48
C ARG A 108 -10.98 -1.63 -5.35
N MET A 109 -12.10 -1.82 -4.66
CA MET A 109 -12.81 -3.10 -4.61
C MET A 109 -13.37 -3.51 -5.98
N GLY A 110 -13.61 -4.79 -6.19
CA GLY A 110 -14.26 -5.32 -7.38
C GLY A 110 -13.71 -6.66 -7.87
N ALA A 111 -14.18 -7.10 -9.04
CA ALA A 111 -13.94 -8.43 -9.60
C ALA A 111 -12.46 -8.75 -9.92
N GLN A 112 -11.58 -7.75 -9.90
CA GLN A 112 -10.13 -7.92 -10.03
C GLN A 112 -9.49 -8.60 -8.81
N TRP A 113 -10.16 -8.58 -7.65
CA TRP A 113 -9.69 -9.23 -6.44
C TRP A 113 -10.15 -10.69 -6.39
N GLY A 114 -9.33 -11.57 -6.98
CA GLY A 114 -9.40 -13.00 -6.78
C GLY A 114 -8.55 -13.46 -5.60
N GLN A 115 -8.66 -14.75 -5.28
CA GLN A 115 -7.89 -15.41 -4.24
C GLN A 115 -6.37 -15.18 -4.37
N ASP A 116 -5.82 -15.34 -5.57
CA ASP A 116 -4.39 -15.17 -5.82
C ASP A 116 -3.93 -13.71 -5.65
N GLN A 117 -4.79 -12.74 -5.99
CA GLN A 117 -4.53 -11.32 -5.81
C GLN A 117 -4.51 -10.95 -4.33
N ILE A 118 -5.49 -11.44 -3.57
CA ILE A 118 -5.57 -11.22 -2.12
C ILE A 118 -4.39 -11.88 -1.42
N TYR A 119 -4.01 -13.11 -1.78
CA TYR A 119 -2.81 -13.75 -1.25
C TYR A 119 -1.57 -12.91 -1.47
N SER A 120 -1.41 -12.45 -2.72
CA SER A 120 -0.25 -11.68 -3.16
C SER A 120 -0.13 -10.38 -2.36
N LEU A 121 -1.26 -9.70 -2.11
CA LEU A 121 -1.31 -8.53 -1.24
C LEU A 121 -0.93 -8.87 0.21
N LEU A 122 -1.49 -9.93 0.79
CA LEU A 122 -1.15 -10.34 2.17
C LEU A 122 0.34 -10.65 2.32
N VAL A 123 0.94 -11.34 1.34
CA VAL A 123 2.38 -11.62 1.35
C VAL A 123 3.20 -10.34 1.22
N LEU A 124 2.81 -9.42 0.32
CA LEU A 124 3.45 -8.10 0.21
C LEU A 124 3.44 -7.37 1.57
N LEU A 125 2.28 -7.33 2.24
CA LEU A 125 2.10 -6.65 3.52
C LEU A 125 2.95 -7.30 4.64
N ARG A 126 3.10 -8.63 4.63
CA ARG A 126 4.05 -9.32 5.53
C ARG A 126 5.49 -8.88 5.27
N GLN A 127 5.88 -8.73 4.01
CA GLN A 127 7.24 -8.29 3.69
C GLN A 127 7.49 -6.85 4.14
N LEU A 128 6.51 -5.96 3.97
CA LEU A 128 6.58 -4.60 4.51
C LEU A 128 6.65 -4.60 6.05
N ARG A 129 5.93 -5.52 6.70
CA ARG A 129 6.05 -5.74 8.14
C ARG A 129 7.43 -6.23 8.56
N ASP A 130 8.00 -7.17 7.81
CA ASP A 130 9.33 -7.72 8.06
C ASP A 130 10.44 -6.67 7.85
N LEU A 131 10.17 -5.62 7.07
CA LEU A 131 11.01 -4.40 6.95
C LEU A 131 10.87 -3.44 8.15
N GLY A 132 10.09 -3.78 9.18
CA GLY A 132 9.90 -2.99 10.39
C GLY A 132 8.61 -2.18 10.44
N GLY A 133 7.68 -2.42 9.51
CA GLY A 133 6.36 -1.81 9.52
C GLY A 133 5.39 -2.48 10.49
N ALA A 134 4.51 -1.72 11.13
CA ALA A 134 3.31 -2.21 11.78
C ALA A 134 2.13 -2.02 10.84
N VAL A 135 1.40 -3.10 10.52
CA VAL A 135 0.30 -3.08 9.55
C VAL A 135 -1.05 -3.03 10.27
N SER A 136 -1.95 -2.17 9.81
CA SER A 136 -3.32 -2.04 10.33
C SER A 136 -4.32 -1.75 9.20
N THR A 137 -5.60 -2.00 9.48
CA THR A 137 -6.71 -1.71 8.53
C THR A 137 -7.84 -1.00 9.27
N PRO A 138 -7.63 0.26 9.70
CA PRO A 138 -8.61 0.98 10.52
C PRO A 138 -9.97 1.13 9.82
N TRP A 139 -9.98 1.14 8.49
CA TRP A 139 -11.18 1.24 7.67
C TRP A 139 -12.18 0.09 7.89
N TRP A 140 -11.70 -1.11 8.21
CA TRP A 140 -12.57 -2.30 8.33
C TRP A 140 -13.20 -2.45 9.73
N GLY A 141 -12.93 -1.51 10.64
CA GLY A 141 -13.34 -1.58 12.03
C GLY A 141 -12.63 -2.69 12.82
N ALA A 142 -12.91 -2.78 14.12
CA ALA A 142 -12.17 -3.69 15.02
C ALA A 142 -12.31 -5.18 14.65
N GLU A 143 -13.48 -5.61 14.18
CA GLU A 143 -13.68 -6.99 13.72
C GLU A 143 -12.91 -7.28 12.43
N GLY A 144 -12.97 -6.37 11.46
CA GLY A 144 -12.24 -6.54 10.21
C GLY A 144 -10.73 -6.44 10.39
N GLU A 145 -10.24 -5.60 11.31
CA GLU A 145 -8.83 -5.57 11.68
C GLU A 145 -8.37 -6.90 12.32
N HIS A 146 -9.22 -7.53 13.15
CA HIS A 146 -8.94 -8.86 13.67
C HIS A 146 -8.82 -9.91 12.56
N ASP A 147 -9.80 -9.94 11.65
CA ASP A 147 -9.81 -10.86 10.50
C ASP A 147 -8.60 -10.62 9.58
N PHE A 148 -8.23 -9.36 9.35
CA PHE A 148 -7.04 -8.97 8.60
C PHE A 148 -5.74 -9.47 9.21
N LEU A 149 -5.54 -9.25 10.51
CA LEU A 149 -4.33 -9.71 11.19
C LEU A 149 -4.24 -11.24 11.20
N ALA A 150 -5.37 -11.94 11.36
CA ALA A 150 -5.42 -13.40 11.24
C ALA A 150 -5.03 -13.86 9.82
N ALA A 151 -5.55 -13.19 8.78
CA ALA A 151 -5.21 -13.48 7.39
C ALA A 151 -3.75 -13.19 7.06
N LEU A 152 -3.16 -12.15 7.67
CA LEU A 152 -1.75 -11.80 7.50
C LEU A 152 -0.82 -12.90 8.06
N GLU A 153 -1.18 -13.50 9.21
CA GLU A 153 -0.40 -14.59 9.81
C GLU A 153 -0.50 -15.90 9.00
N SER A 154 -1.70 -16.25 8.55
CA SER A 154 -1.96 -17.51 7.84
C SER A 154 -2.77 -17.32 6.55
N PRO A 155 -2.20 -16.72 5.48
CA PRO A 155 -2.93 -16.38 4.25
C PRO A 155 -3.56 -17.60 3.55
N GLU A 156 -2.93 -18.77 3.70
CA GLU A 156 -3.41 -20.05 3.14
C GLU A 156 -4.80 -20.43 3.65
N GLN A 157 -5.13 -20.07 4.90
CA GLN A 157 -6.38 -20.48 5.54
C GLN A 157 -7.61 -19.73 5.01
N PHE A 158 -7.41 -18.56 4.42
CA PHE A 158 -8.48 -17.67 3.95
C PHE A 158 -8.74 -17.77 2.44
N ILE A 159 -8.04 -18.68 1.76
CA ILE A 159 -8.10 -18.84 0.30
C ILE A 159 -8.76 -20.16 -0.10
N HIS A 160 -9.02 -21.06 0.85
CA HIS A 160 -9.61 -22.37 0.58
C HIS A 160 -11.12 -22.48 0.93
N THR A 161 -11.78 -21.37 1.23
CA THR A 161 -13.22 -21.29 1.54
C THR A 161 -13.96 -20.37 0.59
#